data_AF-A0A842YMT9-F1
#
_entry.id   AF-A0A842YMT9-F1
#
_cell.length_a   1.000
_cell.length_b   1.000
_cell.length_c   1.000
_cell.angle_alpha   90.00
_cell.angle_beta   90.00
_cell.angle_gamma   90.00
#
_symmetry.space_group_name_H-M   'P 1'
#
loop_
_entity.id
_entity.type
_entity.pdbx_description
1 polymer ?
#
loop_
_entity_poly.entity_id
_entity_poly.type
_entity_poly.pdbx_seq_one_letter_code
_entity_poly.pdbx_strand_id
1 'polypeptide(L)'
;MDEKKLFLTALKKKFEGEDPDEKYTNFYCFGGWEQSARKKEFTEYAKKAAEKRGGIPFYNPDIGVPLGQRKLMAYRVSGTDAYVEGDDLHFVNNAAIQQMVDDIKRTVIVGMDTAHAVLEKRLGVEVTPETINEYMEAINHALPGGAVVQEHMVEVHPGLVEDCYAKIFTGDDNLADELDKRILIDINKEFPEEQAEQLKSYIGNRTYQVNRVPTIVVRTCDGGTVSRWSAMQIGMSFISAYKLCAGEAAIADFSYAAKHADVIEMGTIMPARRARGPNEPGGVAFGTFADIVQTSRVSDDPAKISLEVIAGAAALYDQVWLGSYMSGGVGFTQYATASYTDDILDDFVYYGMEYVDDKYGICGTKPTMDVVRDISTEVTLYSLEQYEEYPTLLEDHFGGSQRAAVAAAAAGCSTAFATGNSNAGINGWYLSQILHKEAHSRLGFYGYDLQDQCGASNSLSIRSDEGLIHELRGPNYPNYAMNVGHQPEYAGIAQAPHAARGDAFCTNPLIKVAFADKDLSFDFTSPRKSIAAGALREFMPEGERDLIIPAGK
;
A
#
# COMPACT_ATOMS: atom_id res chain seq x y z
N MET A 1 10.34 -2.47 34.37
CA MET A 1 11.06 -1.82 33.27
C MET A 1 12.35 -2.58 33.04
N ASP A 2 12.29 -3.70 32.29
CA ASP A 2 13.32 -4.12 31.32
C ASP A 2 12.87 -5.41 30.57
N GLU A 3 11.61 -5.47 30.14
CA GLU A 3 11.15 -6.50 29.20
C GLU A 3 11.29 -5.92 27.78
N LYS A 4 12.53 -6.01 27.28
CA LYS A 4 13.04 -5.88 25.91
C LYS A 4 12.24 -4.98 24.94
N LYS A 5 12.70 -3.73 24.80
CA LYS A 5 12.41 -2.91 23.63
C LYS A 5 12.61 -3.71 22.34
N LEU A 6 11.67 -3.65 21.41
CA LEU A 6 11.65 -4.54 20.24
C LEU A 6 12.86 -4.29 19.31
N PHE A 7 13.26 -3.03 19.19
CA PHE A 7 14.36 -2.59 18.32
C PHE A 7 15.76 -3.01 18.78
N LEU A 8 15.95 -3.40 20.05
CA LEU A 8 17.29 -3.70 20.58
C LEU A 8 17.99 -4.85 19.84
N THR A 9 17.21 -5.79 19.31
CA THR A 9 17.76 -6.90 18.51
C THR A 9 18.40 -6.39 17.21
N ALA A 10 17.73 -5.46 16.54
CA ALA A 10 18.21 -4.86 15.30
C ALA A 10 19.45 -3.99 15.56
N LEU A 11 19.41 -3.12 16.56
CA LEU A 11 20.53 -2.21 16.89
C LEU A 11 21.81 -2.98 17.25
N LYS A 12 21.70 -4.03 18.08
CA LYS A 12 22.85 -4.87 18.45
C LYS A 12 23.50 -5.56 17.25
N LYS A 13 22.71 -5.90 16.22
CA LYS A 13 23.23 -6.49 14.99
C LYS A 13 23.81 -5.45 14.04
N LYS A 14 23.25 -4.23 14.00
CA LYS A 14 23.76 -3.12 13.17
C LYS A 14 25.13 -2.63 13.65
N PHE A 15 25.27 -2.45 14.96
CA PHE A 15 26.44 -1.90 15.64
C PHE A 15 27.12 -2.97 16.48
N GLU A 16 27.47 -4.10 15.86
CA GLU A 16 28.10 -5.22 16.55
C GLU A 16 29.37 -4.78 17.29
N GLY A 17 29.39 -5.01 18.60
CA GLY A 17 30.49 -4.61 19.49
C GLY A 17 30.27 -3.29 20.25
N GLU A 18 29.17 -2.59 20.00
CA GLU A 18 28.74 -1.40 20.74
C GLU A 18 27.43 -1.70 21.48
N ASP A 19 27.35 -1.27 22.74
CA ASP A 19 26.07 -1.32 23.46
C ASP A 19 25.13 -0.25 22.89
N PRO A 20 23.81 -0.51 22.77
CA PRO A 20 22.89 0.45 22.15
C PRO A 20 22.83 1.85 22.78
N ASP A 21 23.23 1.98 24.05
CA ASP A 21 23.32 3.22 24.83
C ASP A 21 24.71 3.89 24.78
N GLU A 22 25.69 3.30 24.08
CA GLU A 22 27.03 3.87 23.89
C GLU A 22 26.96 5.19 23.09
N LYS A 23 27.69 6.20 23.55
CA LYS A 23 27.60 7.58 23.02
C LYS A 23 28.69 7.91 22.01
N TYR A 24 29.71 7.06 21.92
CA TYR A 24 30.88 7.31 21.10
C TYR A 24 31.16 6.10 20.21
N THR A 25 31.35 6.35 18.92
CA THR A 25 31.77 5.34 17.94
C THR A 25 32.95 5.86 17.12
N ASN A 26 33.53 5.00 16.28
CA ASN A 26 34.61 5.35 15.37
C ASN A 26 34.08 5.60 13.96
N PHE A 27 34.57 6.67 13.32
CA PHE A 27 34.26 7.01 11.93
C PHE A 27 35.54 6.98 11.07
N TYR A 28 35.36 7.02 9.76
CA TYR A 28 36.43 7.08 8.76
C TYR A 28 37.36 5.85 8.72
N CYS A 29 36.98 4.77 9.42
CA CYS A 29 37.74 3.53 9.53
C CYS A 29 37.13 2.34 8.78
N PHE A 30 36.06 2.56 8.01
CA PHE A 30 35.31 1.50 7.33
C PHE A 30 35.75 1.24 5.88
N GLY A 31 36.67 2.03 5.32
CA GLY A 31 37.09 1.87 3.91
C GLY A 31 36.07 2.39 2.89
N GLY A 32 35.18 3.31 3.28
CA GLY A 32 34.23 3.94 2.36
C GLY A 32 33.17 2.94 1.86
N TRP A 33 32.90 2.95 0.55
CA TRP A 33 31.93 2.05 -0.08
C TRP A 33 32.37 0.58 -0.07
N GLU A 34 33.67 0.30 0.13
CA GLU A 34 34.20 -1.05 0.14
C GLU A 34 33.74 -1.87 1.36
N GLN A 35 33.15 -1.26 2.39
CA GLN A 35 32.53 -2.03 3.47
C GLN A 35 31.25 -2.77 3.04
N SER A 36 30.59 -2.32 1.97
CA SER A 36 29.29 -2.80 1.53
C SER A 36 29.43 -3.84 0.42
N ALA A 37 28.71 -4.96 0.57
CA ALA A 37 28.63 -5.97 -0.48
C ALA A 37 27.85 -5.44 -1.68
N ARG A 38 26.77 -4.68 -1.43
CA ARG A 38 25.94 -4.13 -2.50
C ARG A 38 26.63 -3.04 -3.31
N LYS A 39 27.35 -2.11 -2.67
CA LYS A 39 28.12 -1.08 -3.40
C LYS A 39 29.28 -1.68 -4.21
N LYS A 40 29.86 -2.80 -3.75
CA LYS A 40 30.82 -3.60 -4.53
C LYS A 40 30.19 -4.20 -5.78
N GLU A 41 29.05 -4.85 -5.64
CA GLU A 41 28.29 -5.38 -6.79
C GLU A 41 27.99 -4.27 -7.80
N PHE A 42 27.49 -3.11 -7.34
CA PHE A 42 27.15 -1.98 -8.21
C PHE A 42 28.37 -1.48 -8.99
N THR A 43 29.51 -1.34 -8.32
CA THR A 43 30.75 -0.88 -8.95
C THR A 43 31.26 -1.87 -10.01
N GLU A 44 31.13 -3.18 -9.77
CA GLU A 44 31.51 -4.21 -10.73
C GLU A 44 30.61 -4.18 -11.98
N TYR A 45 29.28 -4.15 -11.79
CA TYR A 45 28.33 -4.05 -12.90
C TYR A 45 28.54 -2.76 -13.70
N ALA A 46 28.81 -1.65 -13.02
CA ALA A 46 28.99 -0.38 -13.66
C ALA A 46 30.17 -0.36 -14.63
N LYS A 47 31.30 -0.99 -14.26
CA LYS A 47 32.47 -1.15 -15.13
C LYS A 47 32.12 -1.92 -16.40
N LYS A 48 31.49 -3.09 -16.25
CA LYS A 48 31.04 -3.93 -17.39
C LYS A 48 30.06 -3.18 -18.30
N ALA A 49 29.13 -2.42 -17.72
CA ALA A 49 28.13 -1.65 -18.46
C ALA A 49 28.76 -0.47 -19.24
N ALA A 50 29.70 0.24 -18.62
CA ALA A 50 30.43 1.32 -19.28
C ALA A 50 31.24 0.81 -20.48
N GLU A 51 31.96 -0.31 -20.32
CA GLU A 51 32.70 -0.97 -21.41
C GLU A 51 31.78 -1.40 -22.55
N LYS A 52 30.68 -2.10 -22.24
CA LYS A 52 29.68 -2.54 -23.24
C LYS A 52 29.08 -1.37 -24.03
N ARG A 53 29.03 -0.18 -23.43
CA ARG A 53 28.48 1.05 -24.03
C ARG A 53 29.55 1.93 -24.70
N GLY A 54 30.75 1.40 -24.96
CA GLY A 54 31.82 2.13 -25.65
C GLY A 54 32.52 3.17 -24.78
N GLY A 55 32.56 2.96 -23.46
CA GLY A 55 33.27 3.83 -22.51
C GLY A 55 32.47 5.04 -22.02
N ILE A 56 31.15 5.08 -22.24
CA ILE A 56 30.29 6.12 -21.65
C ILE A 56 30.36 5.99 -20.11
N PRO A 57 30.74 7.06 -19.38
CA PRO A 57 30.78 7.04 -17.92
C PRO A 57 29.44 6.60 -17.31
N PHE A 58 29.51 5.81 -16.25
CA PHE A 58 28.35 5.28 -15.54
C PHE A 58 28.55 5.41 -14.02
N TYR A 59 27.82 4.66 -13.19
CA TYR A 59 27.97 4.69 -11.73
C TYR A 59 29.46 4.60 -11.32
N ASN A 60 29.91 5.60 -10.56
CA ASN A 60 31.29 5.74 -10.13
C ASN A 60 31.33 6.25 -8.68
N PRO A 61 31.82 5.45 -7.72
CA PRO A 61 31.86 5.85 -6.31
C PRO A 61 32.83 7.01 -6.01
N ASP A 62 33.69 7.39 -6.96
CA ASP A 62 34.63 8.52 -6.81
C ASP A 62 34.00 9.89 -7.13
N ILE A 63 32.77 9.92 -7.62
CA ILE A 63 32.06 11.17 -7.96
C ILE A 63 31.28 11.68 -6.75
N GLY A 64 31.49 12.97 -6.42
CA GLY A 64 30.78 13.63 -5.32
C GLY A 64 31.45 13.39 -3.97
N VAL A 65 30.67 12.96 -2.98
CA VAL A 65 31.16 12.69 -1.61
C VAL A 65 31.38 11.17 -1.44
N PRO A 66 32.53 10.72 -0.94
CA PRO A 66 32.82 9.30 -0.78
C PRO A 66 31.94 8.69 0.32
N LEU A 67 30.96 7.88 -0.08
CA LEU A 67 30.05 7.19 0.83
C LEU A 67 30.79 6.21 1.76
N GLY A 68 30.21 5.92 2.92
CA GLY A 68 30.73 4.94 3.86
C GLY A 68 31.82 5.46 4.81
N GLN A 69 31.82 6.76 5.11
CA GLN A 69 32.64 7.30 6.21
C GLN A 69 32.12 6.86 7.59
N ARG A 70 30.84 6.53 7.68
CA ARG A 70 30.21 5.82 8.80
C ARG A 70 29.82 4.41 8.38
N LYS A 71 29.36 3.60 9.33
CA LYS A 71 28.77 2.28 9.05
C LYS A 71 27.63 2.43 8.05
N LEU A 72 27.70 1.67 6.96
CA LEU A 72 26.55 1.46 6.06
C LEU A 72 25.70 0.34 6.65
N MET A 73 24.52 0.70 7.16
CA MET A 73 23.71 -0.16 8.01
C MET A 73 22.90 -1.18 7.20
N ALA A 74 22.74 -2.37 7.76
CA ALA A 74 21.70 -3.30 7.35
C ALA A 74 20.43 -3.01 8.16
N TYR A 75 19.27 -3.26 7.57
CA TYR A 75 17.96 -3.03 8.15
C TYR A 75 17.26 -4.37 8.33
N ARG A 76 16.73 -4.62 9.53
CA ARG A 76 15.79 -5.71 9.75
C ARG A 76 14.45 -5.28 9.17
N VAL A 77 13.83 -6.04 8.28
CA VAL A 77 12.42 -5.76 7.93
C VAL A 77 11.56 -6.17 9.12
N SER A 78 10.78 -5.23 9.69
CA SER A 78 10.06 -5.45 10.96
C SER A 78 9.15 -6.67 10.89
N GLY A 79 9.05 -7.41 12.00
CA GLY A 79 8.28 -8.65 12.07
C GLY A 79 8.86 -9.84 11.26
N THR A 80 10.08 -9.70 10.73
CA THR A 80 10.79 -10.76 9.99
C THR A 80 12.21 -10.98 10.53
N ASP A 81 12.91 -12.00 10.05
CA ASP A 81 14.33 -12.23 10.36
C ASP A 81 15.28 -11.75 9.25
N ALA A 82 14.75 -11.09 8.22
CA ALA A 82 15.53 -10.61 7.08
C ALA A 82 16.31 -9.34 7.44
N TYR A 83 17.64 -9.38 7.27
CA TYR A 83 18.52 -8.22 7.37
C TYR A 83 19.15 -7.94 6.01
N VAL A 84 18.92 -6.75 5.47
CA VAL A 84 19.35 -6.35 4.12
C VAL A 84 19.95 -4.96 4.12
N GLU A 85 20.87 -4.67 3.21
CA GLU A 85 21.32 -3.28 3.02
C GLU A 85 20.16 -2.44 2.47
N GLY A 86 20.08 -1.16 2.84
CA GLY A 86 18.95 -0.29 2.44
C GLY A 86 18.75 -0.20 0.91
N ASP A 87 19.80 -0.45 0.12
CA ASP A 87 19.73 -0.56 -1.34
C ASP A 87 18.75 -1.64 -1.84
N ASP A 88 18.57 -2.74 -1.11
CA ASP A 88 17.67 -3.84 -1.46
C ASP A 88 16.19 -3.53 -1.14
N LEU A 89 15.97 -2.47 -0.36
CA LEU A 89 14.64 -1.93 -0.06
C LEU A 89 14.27 -0.78 -1.00
N HIS A 90 15.15 -0.39 -1.94
CA HIS A 90 14.81 0.54 -3.00
C HIS A 90 13.85 -0.12 -3.99
N PHE A 91 12.72 0.52 -4.31
CA PHE A 91 11.66 -0.09 -5.14
C PHE A 91 12.16 -0.63 -6.51
N VAL A 92 13.14 0.03 -7.14
CA VAL A 92 13.75 -0.46 -8.39
C VAL A 92 14.50 -1.80 -8.21
N ASN A 93 15.06 -2.04 -7.04
CA ASN A 93 15.82 -3.26 -6.71
C ASN A 93 14.96 -4.33 -6.03
N ASN A 94 13.67 -4.06 -5.81
CA ASN A 94 12.77 -4.91 -5.05
C ASN A 94 11.53 -5.25 -5.90
N ALA A 95 11.48 -6.48 -6.41
CA ALA A 95 10.41 -6.94 -7.28
C ALA A 95 9.04 -7.01 -6.56
N ALA A 96 9.03 -7.30 -5.26
CA ALA A 96 7.80 -7.35 -4.48
C ALA A 96 7.12 -5.98 -4.35
N ILE A 97 7.91 -4.92 -4.12
CA ILE A 97 7.36 -3.54 -4.09
C ILE A 97 6.77 -3.17 -5.46
N GLN A 98 7.45 -3.52 -6.55
CA GLN A 98 6.91 -3.27 -7.91
C GLN A 98 5.60 -4.02 -8.13
N GLN A 99 5.55 -5.31 -7.80
CA GLN A 99 4.35 -6.13 -7.98
C GLN A 99 3.19 -5.66 -7.11
N MET A 100 3.44 -5.18 -5.87
CA MET A 100 2.40 -4.57 -5.04
C MET A 100 1.73 -3.38 -5.75
N VAL A 101 2.54 -2.50 -6.34
CA VAL A 101 2.02 -1.34 -7.08
C VAL A 101 1.27 -1.79 -8.34
N ASP A 102 1.80 -2.78 -9.06
CA ASP A 102 1.17 -3.31 -10.27
C ASP A 102 -0.17 -4.00 -9.96
N ASP A 103 -0.25 -4.82 -8.89
CA ASP A 103 -1.46 -5.50 -8.44
C ASP A 103 -2.57 -4.52 -8.01
N ILE A 104 -2.20 -3.42 -7.33
CA ILE A 104 -3.15 -2.34 -7.03
C ILE A 104 -3.59 -1.66 -8.32
N LYS A 105 -2.63 -1.24 -9.15
CA LYS A 105 -2.89 -0.46 -10.36
C LYS A 105 -3.79 -1.22 -11.32
N ARG A 106 -3.52 -2.51 -11.55
CA ARG A 106 -4.21 -3.37 -12.53
C ARG A 106 -5.58 -3.88 -12.11
N THR A 107 -6.01 -3.54 -10.89
CA THR A 107 -7.30 -3.99 -10.34
C THR A 107 -8.40 -2.95 -10.57
N VAL A 108 -9.58 -3.42 -10.97
CA VAL A 108 -10.82 -2.62 -11.01
C VAL A 108 -12.01 -3.48 -10.61
N ILE A 109 -12.96 -2.91 -9.88
CA ILE A 109 -14.20 -3.59 -9.50
C ILE A 109 -15.33 -3.03 -10.37
N VAL A 110 -16.21 -3.89 -10.87
CA VAL A 110 -17.35 -3.49 -11.69
C VAL A 110 -18.61 -4.20 -11.19
N GLY A 111 -19.65 -3.43 -10.87
CA GLY A 111 -20.96 -3.98 -10.54
C GLY A 111 -21.63 -4.62 -11.75
N MET A 112 -22.32 -5.74 -11.53
CA MET A 112 -23.00 -6.50 -12.59
C MET A 112 -24.51 -6.21 -12.64
N ASP A 113 -25.09 -5.67 -11.57
CA ASP A 113 -26.52 -5.44 -11.43
C ASP A 113 -27.12 -4.56 -12.54
N THR A 114 -26.45 -3.47 -12.95
CA THR A 114 -26.97 -2.64 -14.06
C THR A 114 -26.91 -3.38 -15.39
N ALA A 115 -25.85 -4.16 -15.64
CA ALA A 115 -25.74 -4.98 -16.84
C ALA A 115 -26.84 -6.07 -16.88
N HIS A 116 -27.08 -6.74 -15.75
CA HIS A 116 -28.19 -7.70 -15.61
C HIS A 116 -29.55 -7.01 -15.82
N ALA A 117 -29.76 -5.82 -15.28
CA ALA A 117 -30.99 -5.07 -15.51
C ALA A 117 -31.19 -4.67 -16.98
N VAL A 118 -30.12 -4.39 -17.74
CA VAL A 118 -30.19 -4.16 -19.19
C VAL A 118 -30.62 -5.45 -19.90
N LEU A 119 -30.04 -6.61 -19.55
CA LEU A 119 -30.45 -7.90 -20.10
C LEU A 119 -31.93 -8.16 -19.86
N GLU A 120 -32.39 -8.10 -18.61
CA GLU A 120 -33.76 -8.47 -18.26
C GLU A 120 -34.80 -7.47 -18.75
N LYS A 121 -34.54 -6.17 -18.57
CA LYS A 121 -35.56 -5.13 -18.82
C LYS A 121 -35.57 -4.62 -20.25
N ARG A 122 -34.39 -4.47 -20.86
CA ARG A 122 -34.27 -3.91 -22.22
C ARG A 122 -34.29 -5.00 -23.28
N LEU A 123 -33.67 -6.14 -23.00
CA LEU A 123 -33.50 -7.22 -23.99
C LEU A 123 -34.42 -8.41 -23.73
N GLY A 124 -35.05 -8.51 -22.56
CA GLY A 124 -35.91 -9.64 -22.19
C GLY A 124 -35.14 -10.96 -22.07
N VAL A 125 -33.85 -10.87 -21.73
CA VAL A 125 -32.94 -12.01 -21.54
C VAL A 125 -32.85 -12.33 -20.05
N GLU A 126 -33.07 -13.60 -19.70
CA GLU A 126 -33.01 -14.06 -18.31
C GLU A 126 -31.56 -14.14 -17.82
N VAL A 127 -31.36 -13.80 -16.54
CA VAL A 127 -30.07 -13.95 -15.85
C VAL A 127 -30.24 -14.97 -14.72
N THR A 128 -29.49 -16.06 -14.79
CA THR A 128 -29.43 -17.12 -13.78
C THR A 128 -27.99 -17.37 -13.34
N PRO A 129 -27.75 -18.06 -12.21
CA PRO A 129 -26.40 -18.45 -11.80
C PRO A 129 -25.64 -19.24 -12.90
N GLU A 130 -26.33 -20.08 -13.67
CA GLU A 130 -25.77 -20.78 -14.83
C GLU A 130 -25.27 -19.80 -15.90
N THR A 131 -26.09 -18.81 -16.29
CA THR A 131 -25.66 -17.80 -17.28
C THR A 131 -24.54 -16.90 -16.76
N ILE A 132 -24.49 -16.63 -15.45
CA ILE A 132 -23.40 -15.88 -14.83
C ILE A 132 -22.11 -16.70 -14.90
N ASN A 133 -22.15 -18.01 -14.62
CA ASN A 133 -20.99 -18.88 -14.77
C ASN A 133 -20.49 -18.94 -16.23
N GLU A 134 -21.40 -19.04 -17.21
CA GLU A 134 -21.05 -18.97 -18.64
C GLU A 134 -20.38 -17.63 -19.01
N TYR A 135 -20.92 -16.51 -18.50
CA TYR A 135 -20.29 -15.20 -18.66
C TYR A 135 -18.91 -15.14 -18.01
N MET A 136 -18.75 -15.67 -16.79
CA MET A 136 -17.49 -15.67 -16.06
C MET A 136 -16.42 -16.51 -16.76
N GLU A 137 -16.80 -17.59 -17.45
CA GLU A 137 -15.90 -18.34 -18.33
C GLU A 137 -15.49 -17.50 -19.56
N ALA A 138 -16.46 -16.85 -20.22
CA ALA A 138 -16.20 -16.00 -21.39
C ALA A 138 -15.25 -14.82 -21.07
N ILE A 139 -15.45 -14.13 -19.94
CA ILE A 139 -14.60 -13.01 -19.53
C ILE A 139 -13.19 -13.46 -19.14
N ASN A 140 -13.02 -14.65 -18.55
CA ASN A 140 -11.67 -15.14 -18.25
C ASN A 140 -10.87 -15.54 -19.50
N HIS A 141 -11.54 -15.87 -20.62
CA HIS A 141 -10.88 -15.98 -21.93
C HIS A 141 -10.64 -14.61 -22.58
N ALA A 142 -11.62 -13.70 -22.51
CA ALA A 142 -11.54 -12.43 -23.19
C ALA A 142 -10.63 -11.41 -22.48
N LEU A 143 -10.64 -11.35 -21.15
CA LEU A 143 -9.92 -10.33 -20.37
C LEU A 143 -8.41 -10.32 -20.64
N PRO A 144 -7.71 -11.46 -20.75
CA PRO A 144 -6.29 -11.49 -21.12
C PRO A 144 -6.00 -11.12 -22.58
N GLY A 145 -7.03 -11.00 -23.43
CA GLY A 145 -6.90 -10.63 -24.85
C GLY A 145 -7.26 -11.73 -25.85
N GLY A 146 -8.11 -12.69 -25.45
CA GLY A 146 -8.71 -13.69 -26.35
C GLY A 146 -9.93 -13.14 -27.10
N ALA A 147 -10.11 -13.57 -28.36
CA ALA A 147 -11.24 -13.14 -29.18
C ALA A 147 -12.46 -14.06 -29.01
N VAL A 148 -13.68 -13.50 -29.07
CA VAL A 148 -14.94 -14.25 -28.85
C VAL A 148 -16.00 -14.09 -29.94
N VAL A 149 -15.80 -13.18 -30.92
CA VAL A 149 -16.83 -12.87 -31.94
C VAL A 149 -16.26 -12.81 -33.35
N GLN A 150 -15.25 -11.97 -33.58
CA GLN A 150 -14.75 -11.72 -34.92
C GLN A 150 -13.82 -12.85 -35.38
N GLU A 151 -13.95 -13.24 -36.65
CA GLU A 151 -13.00 -14.14 -37.33
C GLU A 151 -11.67 -13.41 -37.62
N HIS A 152 -10.58 -14.18 -37.77
CA HIS A 152 -9.25 -13.70 -38.14
C HIS A 152 -8.67 -12.65 -37.17
N MET A 153 -8.99 -12.78 -35.87
CA MET A 153 -8.38 -11.98 -34.82
C MET A 153 -6.96 -12.46 -34.49
N VAL A 154 -6.13 -11.53 -34.05
CA VAL A 154 -4.85 -11.81 -33.40
C VAL A 154 -5.05 -11.65 -31.89
N GLU A 155 -4.37 -12.47 -31.11
CA GLU A 155 -4.57 -12.58 -29.66
C GLU A 155 -3.26 -12.35 -28.90
N VAL A 156 -3.39 -12.07 -27.60
CA VAL A 156 -2.25 -11.93 -26.70
C VAL A 156 -1.76 -13.33 -26.29
N HIS A 157 -0.44 -13.54 -26.25
CA HIS A 157 0.12 -14.83 -25.84
C HIS A 157 -0.22 -15.11 -24.35
N PRO A 158 -0.93 -16.21 -24.03
CA PRO A 158 -1.37 -16.49 -22.65
C PRO A 158 -0.24 -16.48 -21.62
N GLY A 159 0.93 -17.04 -21.97
CA GLY A 159 2.13 -17.03 -21.13
C GLY A 159 2.74 -15.65 -20.80
N LEU A 160 2.22 -14.54 -21.34
CA LEU A 160 2.63 -13.17 -20.97
C LEU A 160 1.59 -12.48 -20.06
N VAL A 161 0.44 -13.11 -19.86
CA VAL A 161 -0.74 -12.54 -19.21
C VAL A 161 -1.42 -13.56 -18.28
N GLU A 162 -0.64 -14.51 -17.75
CA GLU A 162 -1.13 -15.57 -16.85
C GLU A 162 -1.72 -14.98 -15.55
N ASP A 163 -1.27 -13.79 -15.17
CA ASP A 163 -1.75 -13.05 -14.01
C ASP A 163 -3.10 -12.33 -14.23
N CYS A 164 -3.65 -12.36 -15.45
CA CYS A 164 -4.88 -11.68 -15.82
C CYS A 164 -6.10 -12.59 -15.67
N TYR A 165 -7.07 -12.16 -14.86
CA TYR A 165 -8.30 -12.92 -14.63
C TYR A 165 -9.42 -12.03 -14.06
N ALA A 166 -10.64 -12.58 -14.06
CA ALA A 166 -11.81 -12.00 -13.44
C ALA A 166 -12.39 -12.96 -12.39
N LYS A 167 -12.68 -12.44 -11.19
CA LYS A 167 -13.43 -13.14 -10.16
C LYS A 167 -14.72 -12.39 -9.82
N ILE A 168 -15.61 -13.05 -9.09
CA ILE A 168 -16.91 -12.52 -8.69
C ILE A 168 -17.10 -12.64 -7.18
N PHE A 169 -17.86 -11.72 -6.58
CA PHE A 169 -18.35 -11.83 -5.21
C PHE A 169 -19.74 -11.22 -5.07
N THR A 170 -20.47 -11.65 -4.06
CA THR A 170 -21.82 -11.19 -3.71
C THR A 170 -22.05 -11.38 -2.21
N GLY A 171 -22.95 -10.59 -1.63
CA GLY A 171 -23.43 -10.81 -0.26
C GLY A 171 -24.61 -11.78 -0.17
N ASP A 172 -25.15 -12.24 -1.31
CA ASP A 172 -26.19 -13.26 -1.37
C ASP A 172 -25.57 -14.66 -1.37
N ASP A 173 -25.63 -15.33 -0.21
CA ASP A 173 -25.06 -16.67 -0.04
C ASP A 173 -25.73 -17.71 -0.96
N ASN A 174 -27.01 -17.54 -1.32
CA ASN A 174 -27.69 -18.50 -2.21
C ASN A 174 -27.11 -18.41 -3.63
N LEU A 175 -26.91 -17.19 -4.12
CA LEU A 175 -26.23 -16.98 -5.40
C LEU A 175 -24.79 -17.48 -5.32
N ALA A 176 -24.05 -17.13 -4.27
CA ALA A 176 -22.67 -17.57 -4.08
C ALA A 176 -22.54 -19.10 -4.09
N ASP A 177 -23.52 -19.84 -3.59
CA ASP A 177 -23.55 -21.30 -3.57
C ASP A 177 -23.72 -21.95 -4.95
N GLU A 178 -24.40 -21.26 -5.86
CA GLU A 178 -24.61 -21.74 -7.24
C GLU A 178 -23.51 -21.29 -8.22
N LEU A 179 -22.68 -20.32 -7.83
CA LEU A 179 -21.55 -19.85 -8.64
C LEU A 179 -20.37 -20.84 -8.62
N ASP A 180 -19.63 -20.88 -9.73
CA ASP A 180 -18.41 -21.69 -9.84
C ASP A 180 -17.37 -21.22 -8.82
N LYS A 181 -17.04 -22.12 -7.89
CA LYS A 181 -16.11 -21.85 -6.78
C LYS A 181 -14.68 -21.55 -7.23
N ARG A 182 -14.31 -21.83 -8.49
CA ARG A 182 -13.01 -21.45 -9.09
C ARG A 182 -12.88 -19.94 -9.28
N ILE A 183 -13.99 -19.23 -9.52
CA ILE A 183 -14.02 -17.80 -9.84
C ILE A 183 -14.67 -16.96 -8.73
N LEU A 184 -15.15 -17.58 -7.66
CA LEU A 184 -15.75 -16.90 -6.51
C LEU A 184 -14.67 -16.44 -5.51
N ILE A 185 -14.73 -15.16 -5.12
CA ILE A 185 -14.14 -14.69 -3.86
C ILE A 185 -15.19 -14.93 -2.77
N ASP A 186 -15.00 -16.02 -2.02
CA ASP A 186 -15.95 -16.48 -1.01
C ASP A 186 -15.76 -15.70 0.30
N ILE A 187 -16.66 -14.76 0.56
CA ILE A 187 -16.60 -13.88 1.75
C ILE A 187 -16.61 -14.69 3.05
N ASN A 188 -17.38 -15.78 3.13
CA ASN A 188 -17.48 -16.59 4.35
C ASN A 188 -16.20 -17.40 4.60
N LYS A 189 -15.43 -17.68 3.55
CA LYS A 189 -14.15 -18.39 3.66
C LYS A 189 -12.98 -17.47 3.93
N GLU A 190 -12.98 -16.29 3.32
CA GLU A 190 -11.84 -15.39 3.37
C GLU A 190 -11.83 -14.49 4.62
N PHE A 191 -12.97 -14.33 5.29
CA PHE A 191 -13.12 -13.47 6.46
C PHE A 191 -13.62 -14.22 7.70
N PRO A 192 -13.21 -13.81 8.91
CA PRO A 192 -13.85 -14.24 10.15
C PRO A 192 -15.35 -13.97 10.13
N GLU A 193 -16.13 -14.79 10.84
CA GLU A 193 -17.60 -14.78 10.80
C GLU A 193 -18.22 -13.39 10.99
N GLU A 194 -17.83 -12.65 12.04
CA GLU A 194 -18.34 -11.31 12.31
C GLU A 194 -17.99 -10.31 11.19
N GLN A 195 -16.79 -10.42 10.61
CA GLN A 195 -16.37 -9.57 9.50
C GLN A 195 -17.12 -9.93 8.21
N ALA A 196 -17.31 -11.23 7.94
CA ALA A 196 -18.08 -11.71 6.80
C ALA A 196 -19.54 -11.22 6.87
N GLU A 197 -20.18 -11.33 8.04
CA GLU A 197 -21.53 -10.79 8.27
C GLU A 197 -21.59 -9.28 8.02
N GLN A 198 -20.63 -8.52 8.56
CA GLN A 198 -20.56 -7.09 8.33
C GLN A 198 -20.44 -6.78 6.83
N LEU A 199 -19.48 -7.38 6.13
CA LEU A 199 -19.27 -7.17 4.70
C LEU A 199 -20.52 -7.49 3.87
N LYS A 200 -21.13 -8.66 4.09
CA LYS A 200 -22.35 -9.08 3.38
C LYS A 200 -23.51 -8.12 3.64
N SER A 201 -23.64 -7.57 4.85
CA SER A 201 -24.69 -6.59 5.16
C SER A 201 -24.57 -5.27 4.37
N TYR A 202 -23.35 -4.82 4.07
CA TYR A 202 -23.10 -3.62 3.26
C TYR A 202 -23.20 -3.90 1.76
N ILE A 203 -22.78 -5.09 1.32
CA ILE A 203 -22.84 -5.52 -0.08
C ILE A 203 -24.30 -5.80 -0.49
N GLY A 204 -25.06 -6.42 0.41
CA GLY A 204 -26.40 -6.91 0.14
C GLY A 204 -26.41 -7.94 -0.99
N ASN A 205 -27.50 -8.00 -1.75
CA ASN A 205 -27.65 -8.97 -2.84
C ASN A 205 -27.00 -8.51 -4.16
N ARG A 206 -26.14 -7.49 -4.11
CA ARG A 206 -25.44 -6.98 -5.29
C ARG A 206 -24.29 -7.88 -5.67
N THR A 207 -24.02 -7.93 -6.96
CA THR A 207 -22.97 -8.78 -7.53
C THR A 207 -21.89 -7.91 -8.16
N TYR A 208 -20.64 -8.19 -7.81
CA TYR A 208 -19.48 -7.46 -8.29
C TYR A 208 -18.48 -8.42 -8.89
N GLN A 209 -17.87 -8.01 -9.99
CA GLN A 209 -16.69 -8.67 -10.53
C GLN A 209 -15.43 -7.84 -10.25
N VAL A 210 -14.34 -8.54 -9.97
CA VAL A 210 -13.01 -7.99 -9.76
C VAL A 210 -12.17 -8.40 -10.95
N ASN A 211 -11.78 -7.42 -11.75
CA ASN A 211 -11.00 -7.64 -12.95
C ASN A 211 -9.56 -7.22 -12.68
N ARG A 212 -8.63 -8.13 -12.92
CA ARG A 212 -7.20 -7.84 -12.88
C ARG A 212 -6.65 -7.88 -14.29
N VAL A 213 -6.30 -6.72 -14.80
CA VAL A 213 -5.67 -6.53 -16.12
C VAL A 213 -4.22 -7.06 -16.07
N PRO A 214 -3.60 -7.49 -17.19
CA PRO A 214 -2.26 -8.06 -17.11
C PRO A 214 -1.21 -7.06 -16.60
N THR A 215 -0.29 -7.52 -15.77
CA THR A 215 0.81 -6.70 -15.22
C THR A 215 1.63 -6.05 -16.33
N ILE A 216 1.92 -6.80 -17.41
CA ILE A 216 2.66 -6.26 -18.56
C ILE A 216 1.93 -5.07 -19.23
N VAL A 217 0.60 -5.02 -19.17
CA VAL A 217 -0.19 -3.92 -19.74
C VAL A 217 -0.03 -2.66 -18.90
N VAL A 218 -0.13 -2.73 -17.59
CA VAL A 218 0.01 -1.54 -16.73
C VAL A 218 1.45 -1.03 -16.64
N ARG A 219 2.44 -1.91 -16.82
CA ARG A 219 3.87 -1.53 -16.96
C ARG A 219 4.16 -0.86 -18.32
N THR A 220 3.40 -1.21 -19.36
CA THR A 220 3.53 -0.61 -20.71
C THR A 220 2.72 0.68 -20.85
N CYS A 221 1.58 0.75 -20.17
CA CYS A 221 0.62 1.84 -20.25
C CYS A 221 0.56 2.61 -18.91
N ASP A 222 -0.63 2.71 -18.31
CA ASP A 222 -0.88 3.42 -17.05
C ASP A 222 -2.11 2.84 -16.32
N GLY A 223 -2.41 3.35 -15.12
CA GLY A 223 -3.61 2.97 -14.37
C GLY A 223 -4.92 3.36 -15.08
N GLY A 224 -4.92 4.45 -15.86
CA GLY A 224 -6.07 4.87 -16.64
C GLY A 224 -6.50 3.85 -17.71
N THR A 225 -5.61 2.94 -18.09
CA THR A 225 -5.91 1.87 -19.04
C THR A 225 -6.86 0.83 -18.45
N VAL A 226 -6.88 0.64 -17.14
CA VAL A 226 -7.42 -0.56 -16.49
C VAL A 226 -8.95 -0.65 -16.56
N SER A 227 -9.66 0.40 -16.17
CA SER A 227 -11.14 0.45 -16.29
C SER A 227 -11.59 0.38 -17.75
N ARG A 228 -10.81 0.95 -18.67
CA ARG A 228 -11.09 0.88 -20.10
C ARG A 228 -10.92 -0.53 -20.65
N TRP A 229 -9.77 -1.16 -20.39
CA TRP A 229 -9.48 -2.53 -20.80
C TRP A 229 -10.54 -3.49 -20.28
N SER A 230 -10.81 -3.43 -18.97
CA SER A 230 -11.86 -4.18 -18.30
C SER A 230 -13.20 -4.04 -19.02
N ALA A 231 -13.67 -2.82 -19.25
CA ALA A 231 -14.95 -2.57 -19.91
C ALA A 231 -15.03 -3.09 -21.36
N MET A 232 -13.93 -3.08 -22.12
CA MET A 232 -13.93 -3.63 -23.48
C MET A 232 -14.19 -5.13 -23.45
N GLN A 233 -13.48 -5.84 -22.57
CA GLN A 233 -13.59 -7.29 -22.49
C GLN A 233 -14.91 -7.72 -21.83
N ILE A 234 -15.45 -6.94 -20.88
CA ILE A 234 -16.81 -7.10 -20.34
C ILE A 234 -17.84 -7.03 -21.47
N GLY A 235 -17.79 -5.99 -22.30
CA GLY A 235 -18.73 -5.82 -23.39
C GLY A 235 -18.71 -6.99 -24.37
N MET A 236 -17.52 -7.46 -24.75
CA MET A 236 -17.37 -8.62 -25.63
C MET A 236 -17.87 -9.93 -24.99
N SER A 237 -17.68 -10.08 -23.68
CA SER A 237 -18.12 -11.27 -22.94
C SER A 237 -19.63 -11.32 -22.78
N PHE A 238 -20.29 -10.18 -22.52
CA PHE A 238 -21.75 -10.08 -22.54
C PHE A 238 -22.33 -10.39 -23.92
N ILE A 239 -21.71 -9.86 -24.99
CA ILE A 239 -22.12 -10.17 -26.37
C ILE A 239 -22.09 -11.68 -26.63
N SER A 240 -20.99 -12.33 -26.25
CA SER A 240 -20.79 -13.77 -26.48
C SER A 240 -21.72 -14.63 -25.63
N ALA A 241 -21.68 -14.46 -24.31
CA ALA A 241 -22.39 -15.32 -23.36
C ALA A 241 -23.92 -15.21 -23.48
N TYR A 242 -24.43 -13.99 -23.66
CA TYR A 242 -25.87 -13.74 -23.76
C TYR A 242 -26.38 -13.67 -25.20
N LYS A 243 -25.54 -14.00 -26.20
CA LYS A 243 -25.90 -14.09 -27.63
C LYS A 243 -26.51 -12.79 -28.17
N LEU A 244 -25.94 -11.65 -27.76
CA LEU A 244 -26.41 -10.33 -28.16
C LEU A 244 -25.92 -9.98 -29.57
N CYS A 245 -26.55 -9.00 -30.21
CA CYS A 245 -26.03 -8.49 -31.47
C CYS A 245 -24.72 -7.73 -31.21
N ALA A 246 -23.65 -8.13 -31.91
CA ALA A 246 -22.33 -7.53 -31.79
C ALA A 246 -22.30 -6.09 -32.36
N GLY A 247 -22.74 -5.11 -31.55
CA GLY A 247 -22.77 -3.69 -31.91
C GLY A 247 -24.16 -3.06 -31.99
N GLU A 248 -25.16 -3.58 -31.27
CA GLU A 248 -26.47 -2.92 -31.15
C GLU A 248 -26.51 -1.82 -30.07
N ALA A 249 -27.59 -1.04 -30.05
CA ALA A 249 -27.73 0.11 -29.17
C ALA A 249 -27.68 -0.23 -27.66
N ALA A 250 -28.06 -1.46 -27.26
CA ALA A 250 -27.96 -1.89 -25.88
C ALA A 250 -26.51 -2.06 -25.40
N ILE A 251 -25.56 -2.36 -26.31
CA ILE A 251 -24.12 -2.50 -25.98
C ILE A 251 -23.55 -1.20 -25.39
N ALA A 252 -24.10 -0.05 -25.77
CA ALA A 252 -23.73 1.24 -25.19
C ALA A 252 -24.05 1.33 -23.70
N ASP A 253 -25.15 0.71 -23.23
CA ASP A 253 -25.52 0.73 -21.81
C ASP A 253 -24.52 -0.09 -20.98
N PHE A 254 -24.13 -1.29 -21.46
CA PHE A 254 -23.08 -2.09 -20.83
C PHE A 254 -21.76 -1.33 -20.77
N SER A 255 -21.38 -0.64 -21.85
CA SER A 255 -20.17 0.17 -21.87
C SER A 255 -20.23 1.35 -20.90
N TYR A 256 -21.39 1.99 -20.73
CA TYR A 256 -21.53 3.10 -19.78
C TYR A 256 -21.50 2.58 -18.33
N ALA A 257 -22.17 1.47 -18.04
CA ALA A 257 -22.15 0.83 -16.74
C ALA A 257 -20.71 0.45 -16.33
N ALA A 258 -20.01 -0.29 -17.18
CA ALA A 258 -18.67 -0.79 -16.90
C ALA A 258 -17.56 0.28 -16.84
N LYS A 259 -17.79 1.47 -17.40
CA LYS A 259 -16.79 2.57 -17.44
C LYS A 259 -17.10 3.72 -16.52
N HIS A 260 -18.34 3.84 -16.02
CA HIS A 260 -18.77 5.01 -15.25
C HIS A 260 -19.79 4.66 -14.16
N ALA A 261 -20.93 4.03 -14.50
CA ALA A 261 -22.04 3.95 -13.57
C ALA A 261 -21.78 3.01 -12.38
N ASP A 262 -21.07 1.89 -12.62
CA ASP A 262 -20.83 0.83 -11.64
C ASP A 262 -19.35 0.46 -11.50
N VAL A 263 -18.45 1.32 -11.98
CA VAL A 263 -17.00 1.09 -11.87
C VAL A 263 -16.46 1.67 -10.57
N ILE A 264 -15.58 0.91 -9.91
CA ILE A 264 -14.82 1.36 -8.75
C ILE A 264 -13.34 1.21 -9.08
N GLU A 265 -12.71 2.37 -9.26
CA GLU A 265 -11.28 2.52 -9.48
C GLU A 265 -10.56 2.60 -8.13
N MET A 266 -9.30 2.14 -8.07
CA MET A 266 -8.49 2.16 -6.85
C MET A 266 -8.04 3.57 -6.47
N GLY A 267 -7.91 4.45 -7.47
CA GLY A 267 -7.53 5.83 -7.27
C GLY A 267 -8.18 6.76 -8.28
N THR A 268 -8.50 7.98 -7.85
CA THR A 268 -9.13 8.99 -8.71
C THR A 268 -8.12 9.79 -9.54
N ILE A 269 -8.61 10.45 -10.61
CA ILE A 269 -7.80 11.31 -11.47
C ILE A 269 -7.17 12.50 -10.71
N MET A 270 -5.97 12.92 -11.13
CA MET A 270 -5.19 13.97 -10.47
C MET A 270 -5.26 15.34 -11.17
N PRO A 271 -5.17 16.47 -10.42
CA PRO A 271 -5.14 17.82 -10.98
C PRO A 271 -3.95 18.09 -11.91
N ALA A 272 -4.12 19.05 -12.82
CA ALA A 272 -3.21 19.31 -13.94
C ALA A 272 -1.71 19.45 -13.58
N ARG A 273 -1.37 20.05 -12.43
CA ARG A 273 0.04 20.19 -12.00
C ARG A 273 0.76 18.85 -11.83
N ARG A 274 -0.01 17.81 -11.51
CA ARG A 274 0.44 16.45 -11.24
C ARG A 274 -0.44 15.46 -12.00
N ALA A 275 -0.79 15.80 -13.23
CA ALA A 275 -1.79 15.12 -14.07
C ALA A 275 -1.47 13.64 -14.24
N ARG A 276 -2.38 12.80 -13.73
CA ARG A 276 -2.39 11.34 -13.86
C ARG A 276 -3.83 10.90 -14.00
N GLY A 277 -4.05 9.84 -14.78
CA GLY A 277 -5.35 9.18 -14.86
C GLY A 277 -5.73 8.48 -13.55
N PRO A 278 -6.87 7.78 -13.54
CA PRO A 278 -7.26 6.91 -12.44
C PRO A 278 -6.25 5.79 -12.16
N ASN A 279 -6.43 5.09 -11.04
CA ASN A 279 -5.61 3.96 -10.57
C ASN A 279 -4.11 4.27 -10.39
N GLU A 280 -3.74 5.55 -10.33
CA GLU A 280 -2.39 5.97 -9.97
C GLU A 280 -2.29 6.24 -8.46
N PRO A 281 -1.13 6.00 -7.82
CA PRO A 281 -0.98 6.09 -6.36
C PRO A 281 -1.48 7.40 -5.74
N GLY A 282 -1.31 8.53 -6.45
CA GLY A 282 -1.73 9.83 -5.97
C GLY A 282 -3.24 9.98 -5.74
N GLY A 283 -4.05 9.15 -6.39
CA GLY A 283 -5.51 9.15 -6.29
C GLY A 283 -6.07 8.14 -5.30
N VAL A 284 -5.24 7.27 -4.71
CA VAL A 284 -5.64 6.25 -3.74
C VAL A 284 -5.81 6.92 -2.37
N ALA A 285 -7.02 6.89 -1.81
CA ALA A 285 -7.28 7.45 -0.48
C ALA A 285 -6.68 6.57 0.62
N PHE A 286 -6.45 7.14 1.81
CA PHE A 286 -5.84 6.43 2.93
C PHE A 286 -6.68 5.23 3.38
N GLY A 287 -7.99 5.42 3.52
CA GLY A 287 -8.90 4.34 3.88
C GLY A 287 -9.04 3.30 2.77
N THR A 288 -8.98 3.71 1.50
CA THR A 288 -8.89 2.78 0.36
C THR A 288 -7.64 1.90 0.45
N PHE A 289 -6.49 2.48 0.77
CA PHE A 289 -5.25 1.71 0.92
C PHE A 289 -5.29 0.79 2.15
N ALA A 290 -5.87 1.24 3.26
CA ALA A 290 -6.11 0.39 4.43
C ALA A 290 -7.00 -0.83 4.08
N ASP A 291 -7.98 -0.66 3.19
CA ASP A 291 -8.83 -1.75 2.73
C ASP A 291 -8.14 -2.73 1.78
N ILE A 292 -7.18 -2.26 0.99
CA ILE A 292 -6.35 -3.10 0.12
C ILE A 292 -5.54 -4.10 0.96
N VAL A 293 -4.92 -3.64 2.05
CA VAL A 293 -4.14 -4.51 2.95
C VAL A 293 -5.06 -5.48 3.68
N GLN A 294 -4.66 -6.75 3.76
CA GLN A 294 -5.51 -7.87 4.20
C GLN A 294 -5.17 -8.40 5.59
N THR A 295 -4.22 -7.78 6.30
CA THR A 295 -3.85 -8.22 7.65
C THR A 295 -5.04 -8.24 8.62
N SER A 296 -6.04 -7.36 8.42
CA SER A 296 -7.25 -7.26 9.24
C SER A 296 -8.12 -8.52 9.27
N ARG A 297 -8.01 -9.40 8.27
CA ARG A 297 -8.80 -10.65 8.21
C ARG A 297 -8.05 -11.87 8.75
N VAL A 298 -6.76 -11.73 9.06
CA VAL A 298 -5.89 -12.82 9.53
C VAL A 298 -5.21 -12.53 10.88
N SER A 299 -5.51 -11.39 11.48
CA SER A 299 -4.97 -10.94 12.76
C SER A 299 -6.05 -10.21 13.53
N ASP A 300 -6.08 -10.38 14.84
CA ASP A 300 -6.91 -9.64 15.80
C ASP A 300 -6.13 -8.52 16.51
N ASP A 301 -4.80 -8.55 16.43
CA ASP A 301 -3.91 -7.50 16.96
C ASP A 301 -4.02 -6.15 16.18
N PRO A 302 -4.59 -5.09 16.79
CA PRO A 302 -4.80 -3.81 16.11
C PRO A 302 -3.50 -3.05 15.81
N ALA A 303 -2.46 -3.21 16.63
CA ALA A 303 -1.14 -2.63 16.37
C ALA A 303 -0.54 -3.26 15.12
N LYS A 304 -0.51 -4.59 15.04
CA LYS A 304 0.03 -5.31 13.88
C LYS A 304 -0.70 -4.95 12.58
N ILE A 305 -2.04 -4.91 12.60
CA ILE A 305 -2.84 -4.53 11.42
C ILE A 305 -2.45 -3.11 10.96
N SER A 306 -2.37 -2.15 11.89
CA SER A 306 -2.01 -0.77 11.56
C SER A 306 -0.59 -0.66 11.01
N LEU A 307 0.36 -1.40 11.58
CA LEU A 307 1.77 -1.42 11.16
C LEU A 307 1.97 -2.04 9.76
N GLU A 308 1.24 -3.10 9.41
CA GLU A 308 1.27 -3.65 8.05
C GLU A 308 0.68 -2.67 7.01
N VAL A 309 -0.36 -1.92 7.38
CA VAL A 309 -0.88 -0.82 6.54
C VAL A 309 0.19 0.25 6.34
N ILE A 310 0.88 0.69 7.40
CA ILE A 310 1.96 1.68 7.30
C ILE A 310 3.08 1.17 6.40
N ALA A 311 3.51 -0.08 6.54
CA ALA A 311 4.60 -0.65 5.76
C ALA A 311 4.28 -0.70 4.25
N GLY A 312 3.10 -1.21 3.87
CA GLY A 312 2.66 -1.18 2.48
C GLY A 312 2.54 0.25 1.94
N ALA A 313 1.99 1.15 2.75
CA ALA A 313 1.78 2.54 2.37
C ALA A 313 3.11 3.29 2.21
N ALA A 314 4.14 2.94 2.99
CA ALA A 314 5.48 3.51 2.91
C ALA A 314 6.15 3.17 1.57
N ALA A 315 6.04 1.92 1.14
CA ALA A 315 6.50 1.50 -0.17
C ALA A 315 5.73 2.19 -1.31
N LEU A 316 4.39 2.29 -1.22
CA LEU A 316 3.58 2.93 -2.26
C LEU A 316 3.77 4.45 -2.32
N TYR A 317 3.53 5.15 -1.22
CA TYR A 317 3.39 6.60 -1.19
C TYR A 317 4.74 7.32 -1.15
N ASP A 318 5.67 6.87 -0.32
CA ASP A 318 6.94 7.57 -0.17
C ASP A 318 7.96 7.12 -1.22
N GLN A 319 8.14 5.81 -1.43
CA GLN A 319 9.16 5.32 -2.35
C GLN A 319 8.75 5.45 -3.82
N VAL A 320 7.56 4.94 -4.17
CA VAL A 320 7.12 4.91 -5.57
C VAL A 320 6.46 6.23 -5.97
N TRP A 321 5.43 6.68 -5.26
CA TRP A 321 4.70 7.89 -5.63
C TRP A 321 5.55 9.16 -5.48
N LEU A 322 5.93 9.52 -4.25
CA LEU A 322 6.73 10.73 -4.02
C LEU A 322 8.15 10.57 -4.57
N GLY A 323 8.79 9.43 -4.34
CA GLY A 323 10.18 9.14 -4.69
C GLY A 323 10.44 8.84 -6.16
N SER A 324 9.40 8.60 -6.96
CA SER A 324 9.53 8.38 -8.41
C SER A 324 8.57 9.25 -9.22
N TYR A 325 7.25 9.04 -9.11
CA TYR A 325 6.27 9.76 -9.94
C TYR A 325 6.34 11.28 -9.77
N MET A 326 6.63 11.76 -8.56
CA MET A 326 6.67 13.18 -8.23
C MET A 326 8.09 13.76 -8.14
N SER A 327 9.12 12.92 -8.23
CA SER A 327 10.52 13.36 -8.18
C SER A 327 11.43 12.50 -9.08
N GLY A 328 11.95 11.38 -8.56
CA GLY A 328 12.87 10.46 -9.23
C GLY A 328 14.32 10.51 -8.73
N GLY A 329 15.16 9.62 -9.25
CA GLY A 329 16.58 9.51 -8.90
C GLY A 329 16.83 8.47 -7.81
N VAL A 330 17.70 8.79 -6.84
CA VAL A 330 17.96 7.94 -5.65
C VAL A 330 16.69 7.76 -4.81
N GLY A 331 15.77 8.72 -4.88
CA GLY A 331 14.47 8.62 -4.24
C GLY A 331 14.52 8.64 -2.73
N PHE A 332 13.52 8.02 -2.11
CA PHE A 332 13.15 8.22 -0.70
C PHE A 332 13.12 6.92 0.11
N THR A 333 13.96 5.95 -0.24
CA THR A 333 13.98 4.62 0.40
C THR A 333 14.03 4.72 1.93
N GLN A 334 14.97 5.48 2.48
CA GLN A 334 15.16 5.55 3.93
C GLN A 334 14.14 6.44 4.66
N TYR A 335 13.42 7.33 3.96
CA TYR A 335 12.26 7.97 4.57
C TYR A 335 11.18 6.92 4.87
N ALA A 336 10.93 6.04 3.90
CA ALA A 336 9.92 5.00 4.01
C ALA A 336 10.35 3.86 4.96
N THR A 337 11.59 3.36 4.86
CA THR A 337 12.04 2.20 5.66
C THR A 337 11.97 2.45 7.15
N ALA A 338 12.14 3.69 7.60
CA ALA A 338 12.04 4.05 9.01
C ALA A 338 10.71 3.62 9.66
N SER A 339 9.65 3.49 8.87
CA SER A 339 8.32 3.10 9.33
C SER A 339 8.04 1.59 9.22
N TYR A 340 8.97 0.79 8.68
CA TYR A 340 8.80 -0.66 8.55
C TYR A 340 10.07 -1.49 8.77
N THR A 341 11.13 -0.89 9.33
CA THR A 341 12.35 -1.59 9.69
C THR A 341 12.68 -1.46 11.17
N ASP A 342 13.44 -2.46 11.63
CA ASP A 342 14.11 -2.51 12.93
C ASP A 342 13.18 -2.55 14.13
N ASP A 343 11.90 -2.83 13.92
CA ASP A 343 10.86 -2.90 14.94
C ASP A 343 10.78 -1.63 15.81
N ILE A 344 11.22 -0.48 15.29
CA ILE A 344 11.25 0.79 16.01
C ILE A 344 9.85 1.37 16.15
N LEU A 345 9.14 1.52 15.03
CA LEU A 345 7.75 1.97 15.06
C LEU A 345 6.85 0.94 15.77
N ASP A 346 7.13 -0.35 15.59
CA ASP A 346 6.45 -1.42 16.32
C ASP A 346 6.54 -1.19 17.83
N ASP A 347 7.74 -0.99 18.38
CA ASP A 347 7.95 -0.73 19.82
C ASP A 347 7.09 0.45 20.31
N PHE A 348 7.08 1.56 19.57
CA PHE A 348 6.40 2.78 20.00
C PHE A 348 4.88 2.63 19.93
N VAL A 349 4.36 1.96 18.89
CA VAL A 349 2.93 1.67 18.74
C VAL A 349 2.46 0.71 19.83
N TYR A 350 3.20 -0.35 20.12
CA TYR A 350 2.84 -1.30 21.19
C TYR A 350 2.89 -0.65 22.57
N TYR A 351 3.91 0.18 22.88
CA TYR A 351 3.93 0.95 24.12
C TYR A 351 2.68 1.84 24.25
N GLY A 352 2.33 2.57 23.21
CA GLY A 352 1.16 3.45 23.25
C GLY A 352 -0.17 2.69 23.28
N MET A 353 -0.23 1.50 22.69
CA MET A 353 -1.40 0.61 22.81
C MET A 353 -1.56 0.08 24.24
N GLU A 354 -0.48 -0.36 24.88
CA GLU A 354 -0.47 -0.80 26.29
C GLU A 354 -0.92 0.33 27.23
N TYR A 355 -0.36 1.53 27.06
CA TYR A 355 -0.78 2.71 27.81
C TYR A 355 -2.27 3.00 27.70
N VAL A 356 -2.81 2.87 26.49
CA VAL A 356 -4.23 3.10 26.20
C VAL A 356 -5.10 2.02 26.82
N ASP A 357 -4.73 0.75 26.68
CA ASP A 357 -5.53 -0.36 27.21
C ASP A 357 -5.60 -0.29 28.75
N ASP A 358 -4.48 -0.03 29.40
CA ASP A 358 -4.40 0.10 30.87
C ASP A 358 -5.22 1.27 31.41
N LYS A 359 -5.22 2.41 30.71
CA LYS A 359 -5.81 3.66 31.23
C LYS A 359 -7.25 3.89 30.80
N TYR A 360 -7.58 3.53 29.57
CA TYR A 360 -8.87 3.82 28.94
C TYR A 360 -9.62 2.57 28.50
N GLY A 361 -8.91 1.46 28.26
CA GLY A 361 -9.39 0.34 27.46
C GLY A 361 -9.40 0.67 25.97
N ILE A 362 -9.16 -0.34 25.12
CA ILE A 362 -9.29 -0.18 23.66
C ILE A 362 -10.72 0.29 23.31
N CYS A 363 -10.81 1.41 22.57
CA CYS A 363 -12.06 2.10 22.23
C CYS A 363 -12.93 2.48 23.45
N GLY A 364 -12.33 2.62 24.64
CA GLY A 364 -13.05 2.86 25.89
C GLY A 364 -13.31 4.33 26.23
N THR A 365 -12.89 5.29 25.38
CA THR A 365 -13.07 6.73 25.64
C THR A 365 -13.57 7.53 24.44
N LYS A 366 -14.06 8.75 24.69
CA LYS A 366 -14.59 9.65 23.66
C LYS A 366 -13.46 10.46 22.99
N PRO A 367 -13.60 10.84 21.71
CA PRO A 367 -12.62 11.66 21.00
C PRO A 367 -12.66 13.13 21.45
N THR A 368 -12.05 13.44 22.60
CA THR A 368 -11.93 14.82 23.11
C THR A 368 -10.48 15.31 23.05
N MET A 369 -10.28 16.63 23.00
CA MET A 369 -8.92 17.19 23.00
C MET A 369 -8.15 16.96 24.31
N ASP A 370 -8.82 16.60 25.40
CA ASP A 370 -8.13 16.20 26.63
C ASP A 370 -7.52 14.80 26.49
N VAL A 371 -8.26 13.86 25.87
CA VAL A 371 -7.76 12.52 25.55
C VAL A 371 -6.62 12.59 24.52
N VAL A 372 -6.78 13.40 23.46
CA VAL A 372 -5.72 13.64 22.48
C VAL A 372 -4.47 14.17 23.15
N ARG A 373 -4.60 15.18 24.02
CA ARG A 373 -3.46 15.77 24.73
C ARG A 373 -2.76 14.78 25.64
N ASP A 374 -3.51 13.97 26.36
CA ASP A 374 -2.96 12.97 27.27
C ASP A 374 -2.13 11.92 26.52
N ILE A 375 -2.77 11.15 25.63
CA ILE A 375 -2.14 10.01 24.96
C ILE A 375 -1.00 10.47 24.05
N SER A 376 -1.24 11.50 23.24
CA SER A 376 -0.23 11.93 22.28
C SER A 376 0.99 12.55 22.95
N THR A 377 0.82 13.21 24.10
CA THR A 377 1.98 13.72 24.86
C THR A 377 2.77 12.56 25.43
N GLU A 378 2.13 11.60 26.10
CA GLU A 378 2.81 10.43 26.67
C GLU A 378 3.63 9.67 25.63
N VAL A 379 2.98 9.26 24.54
CA VAL A 379 3.60 8.42 23.51
C VAL A 379 4.69 9.18 22.74
N THR A 380 4.51 10.50 22.55
CA THR A 380 5.56 11.34 21.96
C THR A 380 6.78 11.40 22.87
N LEU A 381 6.59 11.68 24.17
CA LEU A 381 7.70 11.76 25.11
C LEU A 381 8.44 10.43 25.21
N TYR A 382 7.73 9.31 25.33
CA TYR A 382 8.32 7.98 25.28
C TYR A 382 9.19 7.78 24.03
N SER A 383 8.65 8.10 22.85
CA SER A 383 9.36 7.93 21.58
C SER A 383 10.63 8.77 21.52
N LEU A 384 10.58 10.02 21.99
CA LEU A 384 11.74 10.93 22.02
C LEU A 384 12.79 10.45 23.03
N GLU A 385 12.36 10.00 24.21
CA GLU A 385 13.23 9.41 25.23
C GLU A 385 13.99 8.21 24.66
N GLN A 386 13.38 7.37 23.81
CA GLN A 386 14.10 6.24 23.20
C GLN A 386 15.27 6.71 22.32
N TYR A 387 15.09 7.79 21.55
CA TYR A 387 16.18 8.38 20.77
C TYR A 387 17.24 9.07 21.64
N GLU A 388 16.90 9.50 22.84
CA GLU A 388 17.83 10.12 23.79
C GLU A 388 18.62 9.08 24.61
N GLU A 389 17.97 7.98 24.99
CA GLU A 389 18.53 6.88 25.77
C GLU A 389 19.43 5.98 24.93
N TYR A 390 19.08 5.74 23.65
CA TYR A 390 19.80 4.84 22.75
C TYR A 390 20.41 5.63 21.57
N PRO A 391 21.67 6.11 21.65
CA PRO A 391 22.30 6.85 20.56
C PRO A 391 22.39 6.04 19.26
N THR A 392 22.48 4.71 19.34
CA THR A 392 22.43 3.83 18.15
C THR A 392 21.08 3.90 17.43
N LEU A 393 19.97 4.08 18.15
CA LEU A 393 18.64 4.29 17.58
C LEU A 393 18.55 5.65 16.88
N LEU A 394 19.07 6.70 17.50
CA LEU A 394 19.17 8.03 16.90
C LEU A 394 20.09 8.04 15.67
N GLU A 395 21.15 7.22 15.69
CA GLU A 395 22.06 7.06 14.57
C GLU A 395 21.43 6.25 13.41
N ASP A 396 20.58 5.26 13.71
CA ASP A 396 19.81 4.50 12.71
C ASP A 396 18.77 5.38 12.01
N HIS A 397 17.91 6.04 12.79
CA HIS A 397 17.01 7.09 12.30
C HIS A 397 17.71 8.45 12.32
N PHE A 398 18.80 8.59 11.55
CA PHE A 398 19.61 9.80 11.50
C PHE A 398 18.85 11.03 11.00
N GLY A 399 17.85 10.85 10.13
CA GLY A 399 17.05 11.92 9.57
C GLY A 399 15.96 12.36 10.53
N GLY A 400 15.86 13.66 10.80
CA GLY A 400 14.83 14.20 11.69
C GLY A 400 13.40 13.85 11.28
N SER A 401 13.13 13.82 9.97
CA SER A 401 11.81 13.43 9.44
C SER A 401 11.45 11.97 9.69
N GLN A 402 12.43 11.05 9.72
CA GLN A 402 12.19 9.65 10.05
C GLN A 402 11.65 9.56 11.48
N ARG A 403 12.34 10.22 12.42
CA ARG A 403 11.96 10.25 13.82
C ARG A 403 10.62 10.96 14.04
N ALA A 404 10.40 12.07 13.34
CA ALA A 404 9.16 12.82 13.39
C ALA A 404 7.96 12.01 12.89
N ALA A 405 8.13 11.25 11.80
CA ALA A 405 7.08 10.39 11.27
C ALA A 405 6.77 9.24 12.24
N VAL A 406 7.81 8.53 12.70
CA VAL A 406 7.68 7.35 13.57
C VAL A 406 7.07 7.70 14.93
N ALA A 407 7.54 8.76 15.59
CA ALA A 407 6.98 9.19 16.88
C ALA A 407 5.51 9.63 16.75
N ALA A 408 5.18 10.41 15.70
CA ALA A 408 3.82 10.89 15.49
C ALA A 408 2.86 9.79 15.01
N ALA A 409 3.35 8.78 14.28
CA ALA A 409 2.57 7.61 13.89
C ALA A 409 2.12 6.83 15.12
N ALA A 410 3.04 6.57 16.06
CA ALA A 410 2.72 5.93 17.32
C ALA A 410 1.69 6.74 18.11
N ALA A 411 1.94 8.04 18.34
CA ALA A 411 1.01 8.91 19.06
C ALA A 411 -0.39 8.96 18.42
N GLY A 412 -0.45 9.07 17.09
CA GLY A 412 -1.69 9.09 16.33
C GLY A 412 -2.45 7.77 16.39
N CYS A 413 -1.78 6.63 16.17
CA CYS A 413 -2.39 5.31 16.23
C CYS A 413 -2.92 5.03 17.64
N SER A 414 -2.14 5.29 18.69
CA SER A 414 -2.57 5.09 20.08
C SER A 414 -3.80 5.93 20.43
N THR A 415 -3.82 7.19 20.01
CA THR A 415 -5.00 8.06 20.21
C THR A 415 -6.23 7.52 19.47
N ALA A 416 -6.04 6.95 18.27
CA ALA A 416 -7.11 6.31 17.51
C ALA A 416 -7.58 5.00 18.17
N PHE A 417 -6.69 4.18 18.72
CA PHE A 417 -7.03 2.95 19.46
C PHE A 417 -7.91 3.25 20.66
N ALA A 418 -7.61 4.31 21.41
CA ALA A 418 -8.38 4.69 22.60
C ALA A 418 -9.80 5.19 22.27
N THR A 419 -9.91 5.93 21.17
CA THR A 419 -11.13 6.70 20.85
C THR A 419 -12.03 6.03 19.82
N GLY A 420 -11.51 5.03 19.10
CA GLY A 420 -12.18 4.46 17.93
C GLY A 420 -12.45 5.50 16.84
N ASN A 421 -11.60 6.54 16.73
CA ASN A 421 -11.82 7.65 15.79
C ASN A 421 -10.52 8.16 15.14
N SER A 422 -10.45 8.13 13.81
CA SER A 422 -9.28 8.54 13.03
C SER A 422 -9.01 10.05 13.09
N ASN A 423 -10.05 10.90 13.19
CA ASN A 423 -9.86 12.34 13.35
C ASN A 423 -9.24 12.70 14.71
N ALA A 424 -9.51 11.92 15.78
CA ALA A 424 -8.76 12.08 17.02
C ALA A 424 -7.30 11.65 16.85
N GLY A 425 -7.06 10.52 16.17
CA GLY A 425 -5.73 10.03 15.82
C GLY A 425 -4.89 11.06 15.06
N ILE A 426 -5.43 11.67 14.00
CA ILE A 426 -4.70 12.66 13.20
C ILE A 426 -4.46 13.97 13.97
N ASN A 427 -5.32 14.34 14.92
CA ASN A 427 -5.02 15.44 15.84
C ASN A 427 -3.87 15.08 16.80
N GLY A 428 -3.79 13.82 17.20
CA GLY A 428 -2.67 13.30 17.99
C GLY A 428 -1.34 13.35 17.24
N TRP A 429 -1.34 13.00 15.95
CA TRP A 429 -0.20 13.19 15.06
C TRP A 429 0.28 14.65 15.09
N TYR A 430 -0.60 15.63 14.82
CA TYR A 430 -0.16 17.03 14.76
C TYR A 430 0.34 17.57 16.09
N LEU A 431 -0.26 17.14 17.21
CA LEU A 431 0.25 17.50 18.53
C LEU A 431 1.65 16.92 18.77
N SER A 432 1.89 15.66 18.38
CA SER A 432 3.20 15.03 18.44
C SER A 432 4.27 15.84 17.68
N GLN A 433 3.94 16.30 16.47
CA GLN A 433 4.85 17.12 15.65
C GLN A 433 5.24 18.43 16.36
N ILE A 434 4.28 19.11 16.99
CA ILE A 434 4.52 20.34 17.76
C ILE A 434 5.42 20.06 18.97
N LEU A 435 5.10 19.01 19.74
CA LEU A 435 5.88 18.65 20.94
C LEU A 435 7.31 18.26 20.59
N HIS A 436 7.52 17.45 19.55
CA HIS A 436 8.85 17.06 19.08
C HIS A 436 9.67 18.27 18.65
N LYS A 437 9.06 19.17 17.86
CA LYS A 437 9.72 20.40 17.41
C LYS A 437 10.25 21.24 18.58
N GLU A 438 9.45 21.40 19.63
CA GLU A 438 9.84 22.17 20.82
C GLU A 438 10.85 21.42 21.70
N ALA A 439 10.70 20.10 21.85
CA ALA A 439 11.60 19.28 22.67
C ALA A 439 13.04 19.27 22.14
N HIS A 440 13.22 19.07 20.83
CA HIS A 440 14.54 18.92 20.23
C HIS A 440 15.02 20.16 19.45
N SER A 441 14.21 21.21 19.36
CA SER A 441 14.46 22.41 18.54
C SER A 441 14.72 22.06 17.05
N ARG A 442 14.18 20.94 16.60
CA ARG A 442 14.26 20.42 15.24
C ARG A 442 13.09 19.46 15.00
N LEU A 443 12.75 19.26 13.74
CA LEU A 443 11.73 18.29 13.34
C LEU A 443 12.21 17.51 12.12
N GLY A 444 11.74 17.86 10.92
CA GLY A 444 12.13 17.22 9.67
C GLY A 444 12.97 18.09 8.74
N PHE A 445 13.01 17.70 7.46
CA PHE A 445 13.61 18.49 6.39
C PHE A 445 12.85 19.81 6.18
N TYR A 446 13.42 20.70 5.36
CA TYR A 446 12.94 22.07 5.17
C TYR A 446 11.42 22.21 4.89
N GLY A 447 10.85 21.33 4.07
CA GLY A 447 9.42 21.36 3.74
C GLY A 447 8.55 20.42 4.57
N TYR A 448 9.12 19.69 5.54
CA TYR A 448 8.45 18.59 6.22
C TYR A 448 7.13 19.03 6.87
N ASP A 449 7.17 20.09 7.69
CA ASP A 449 6.05 20.50 8.54
C ASP A 449 5.02 21.40 7.85
N LEU A 450 5.02 21.49 6.51
CA LEU A 450 4.00 22.24 5.79
C LEU A 450 2.60 21.79 6.20
N GLN A 451 2.35 20.48 6.16
CA GLN A 451 1.05 19.93 6.52
C GLN A 451 0.83 19.91 8.02
N ASP A 452 1.88 19.77 8.82
CA ASP A 452 1.75 19.71 10.27
C ASP A 452 1.39 21.07 10.88
N GLN A 453 1.95 22.16 10.35
CA GLN A 453 1.58 23.52 10.75
C GLN A 453 0.14 23.88 10.35
N CYS A 454 -0.34 23.38 9.20
CA CYS A 454 -1.74 23.53 8.79
C CYS A 454 -2.68 22.57 9.56
N GLY A 455 -2.14 21.46 10.04
CA GLY A 455 -2.87 20.27 10.44
C GLY A 455 -3.88 20.51 11.55
N ALA A 456 -3.47 21.18 12.63
CA ALA A 456 -4.35 21.47 13.77
C ALA A 456 -5.58 22.31 13.37
N SER A 457 -5.43 23.23 12.40
CA SER A 457 -6.55 24.06 11.93
C SER A 457 -7.46 23.33 10.94
N ASN A 458 -6.90 22.40 10.17
CA ASN A 458 -7.60 21.70 9.08
C ASN A 458 -8.18 20.35 9.50
N SER A 459 -7.72 19.75 10.60
CA SER A 459 -8.14 18.42 11.07
C SER A 459 -9.65 18.32 11.27
N LEU A 460 -10.29 19.37 11.79
CA LEU A 460 -11.74 19.48 12.00
C LEU A 460 -12.39 20.62 11.21
N SER A 461 -11.69 21.16 10.18
CA SER A 461 -12.29 22.14 9.27
C SER A 461 -13.46 21.50 8.52
N ILE A 462 -14.39 22.33 8.07
CA ILE A 462 -15.52 21.95 7.21
C ILE A 462 -15.55 22.76 5.92
N ARG A 463 -14.46 23.48 5.62
CA ARG A 463 -14.34 24.31 4.41
C ARG A 463 -13.96 23.45 3.20
N SER A 464 -14.18 24.00 2.02
CA SER A 464 -14.11 23.34 0.70
C SER A 464 -12.95 22.35 0.52
N ASP A 465 -11.73 22.82 0.74
CA ASP A 465 -10.47 22.12 0.42
C ASP A 465 -9.62 21.86 1.66
N GLU A 466 -10.25 21.97 2.83
CA GLU A 466 -9.65 21.72 4.14
C GLU A 466 -10.39 20.59 4.89
N GLY A 467 -11.72 20.62 4.88
CA GLY A 467 -12.52 19.71 5.67
C GLY A 467 -12.79 18.39 4.98
N LEU A 468 -12.25 17.31 5.55
CA LEU A 468 -12.53 15.95 5.10
C LEU A 468 -12.27 14.96 6.24
N ILE A 469 -13.13 13.93 6.38
CA ILE A 469 -12.85 12.82 7.31
C ILE A 469 -11.54 12.14 6.89
N HIS A 470 -10.75 11.70 7.87
CA HIS A 470 -9.36 11.30 7.65
C HIS A 470 -9.21 10.16 6.64
N GLU A 471 -10.11 9.18 6.69
CA GLU A 471 -10.10 8.01 5.80
C GLU A 471 -10.23 8.39 4.32
N LEU A 472 -10.96 9.48 4.02
CA LEU A 472 -11.16 9.99 2.65
C LEU A 472 -10.05 10.95 2.18
N ARG A 473 -9.13 11.33 3.07
CA ARG A 473 -7.93 12.07 2.66
C ARG A 473 -7.00 11.12 1.88
N GLY A 474 -5.99 11.70 1.27
CA GLY A 474 -5.02 10.94 0.49
C GLY A 474 -3.92 11.86 -0.05
N PRO A 475 -3.06 11.35 -0.92
CA PRO A 475 -1.96 12.12 -1.50
C PRO A 475 -2.40 13.33 -2.33
N ASN A 476 -3.70 13.46 -2.66
CA ASN A 476 -4.23 14.63 -3.35
C ASN A 476 -4.87 15.69 -2.44
N TYR A 477 -5.06 15.40 -1.14
CA TYR A 477 -5.51 16.39 -0.17
C TYR A 477 -4.49 17.55 -0.15
N PRO A 478 -4.90 18.84 -0.21
CA PRO A 478 -4.00 19.92 -0.61
C PRO A 478 -2.70 20.02 0.20
N ASN A 479 -2.78 19.88 1.52
CA ASN A 479 -1.59 19.96 2.37
C ASN A 479 -0.66 18.74 2.20
N TYR A 480 -1.17 17.58 1.80
CA TYR A 480 -0.44 16.31 1.83
C TYR A 480 0.27 16.00 0.52
N ALA A 481 0.13 16.85 -0.50
CA ALA A 481 0.44 16.49 -1.88
C ALA A 481 1.92 16.52 -2.28
N MET A 482 2.85 16.66 -1.32
CA MET A 482 4.25 17.00 -1.61
C MET A 482 5.31 16.31 -0.76
N ASN A 483 5.01 15.94 0.49
CA ASN A 483 6.05 15.69 1.47
C ASN A 483 6.03 14.23 1.97
N VAL A 484 7.22 13.63 2.05
CA VAL A 484 7.48 12.28 2.59
C VAL A 484 7.32 12.22 4.11
N GLY A 485 7.17 11.01 4.67
CA GLY A 485 7.08 10.75 6.11
C GLY A 485 5.75 11.16 6.73
N HIS A 486 4.66 11.03 5.96
CA HIS A 486 3.32 11.37 6.44
C HIS A 486 2.23 10.46 5.85
N GLN A 487 2.15 10.36 4.52
CA GLN A 487 1.10 9.60 3.83
C GLN A 487 1.05 8.12 4.29
N PRO A 488 2.19 7.43 4.50
CA PRO A 488 2.18 6.08 5.02
C PRO A 488 1.54 5.97 6.40
N GLU A 489 1.96 6.86 7.30
CA GLU A 489 1.52 6.89 8.68
C GLU A 489 0.05 7.31 8.79
N TYR A 490 -0.42 8.18 7.89
CA TYR A 490 -1.81 8.58 7.78
C TYR A 490 -2.72 7.42 7.36
N ALA A 491 -2.26 6.52 6.49
CA ALA A 491 -2.98 5.28 6.20
C ALA A 491 -3.06 4.37 7.43
N GLY A 492 -1.97 4.27 8.21
CA GLY A 492 -1.97 3.59 9.51
C GLY A 492 -2.98 4.18 10.50
N ILE A 493 -3.01 5.51 10.65
CA ILE A 493 -3.94 6.22 11.53
C ILE A 493 -5.39 6.08 11.05
N ALA A 494 -5.62 5.99 9.74
CA ALA A 494 -6.93 5.67 9.19
C ALA A 494 -7.36 4.25 9.59
N GLN A 495 -6.46 3.26 9.50
CA GLN A 495 -6.73 1.87 9.89
C GLN A 495 -6.88 1.66 11.40
N ALA A 496 -6.08 2.34 12.22
CA ALA A 496 -5.97 2.12 13.66
C ALA A 496 -7.31 2.02 14.42
N PRO A 497 -8.25 2.98 14.29
CA PRO A 497 -9.51 2.90 15.02
C PRO A 497 -10.38 1.72 14.55
N HIS A 498 -10.37 1.39 13.25
CA HIS A 498 -11.14 0.28 12.70
C HIS A 498 -10.58 -1.07 13.15
N ALA A 499 -9.26 -1.19 13.20
CA ALA A 499 -8.60 -2.38 13.72
C ALA A 499 -8.96 -2.60 15.20
N ALA A 500 -8.90 -1.54 16.01
CA ALA A 500 -9.27 -1.57 17.43
C ALA A 500 -10.76 -1.89 17.66
N ARG A 501 -11.64 -1.48 16.74
CA ARG A 501 -13.08 -1.76 16.80
C ARG A 501 -13.46 -3.16 16.31
N GLY A 502 -12.54 -3.86 15.64
CA GLY A 502 -12.85 -5.10 14.92
C GLY A 502 -13.66 -4.90 13.63
N ASP A 503 -13.66 -3.69 13.07
CA ASP A 503 -14.36 -3.42 11.81
C ASP A 503 -13.66 -4.18 10.66
N ALA A 504 -14.42 -4.85 9.80
CA ALA A 504 -13.93 -5.63 8.65
C ALA A 504 -13.23 -4.76 7.60
N PHE A 505 -13.60 -3.49 7.51
CA PHE A 505 -13.11 -2.54 6.52
C PHE A 505 -13.03 -1.13 7.11
N CYS A 506 -12.19 -0.28 6.52
CA CYS A 506 -11.99 1.12 6.88
C CYS A 506 -12.97 2.04 6.14
N THR A 507 -13.08 1.94 4.82
CA THR A 507 -13.89 2.85 3.99
C THR A 507 -14.79 2.15 2.99
N ASN A 508 -14.27 1.17 2.26
CA ASN A 508 -14.97 0.56 1.14
C ASN A 508 -14.94 -0.99 1.25
N PRO A 509 -16.09 -1.63 1.58
CA PRO A 509 -16.15 -3.08 1.76
C PRO A 509 -15.89 -3.84 0.45
N LEU A 510 -16.16 -3.22 -0.70
CA LEU A 510 -15.92 -3.84 -2.01
C LEU A 510 -14.44 -3.98 -2.29
N ILE A 511 -13.64 -2.97 -1.91
CA ILE A 511 -12.19 -3.00 -2.05
C ILE A 511 -11.59 -4.02 -1.08
N LYS A 512 -12.09 -4.08 0.16
CA LYS A 512 -11.66 -5.08 1.14
C LYS A 512 -11.82 -6.51 0.60
N VAL A 513 -13.01 -6.84 0.07
CA VAL A 513 -13.27 -8.16 -0.53
C VAL A 513 -12.45 -8.38 -1.79
N ALA A 514 -12.29 -7.37 -2.65
CA ALA A 514 -11.57 -7.52 -3.92
C ALA A 514 -10.09 -7.88 -3.75
N PHE A 515 -9.46 -7.55 -2.62
CA PHE A 515 -8.07 -7.93 -2.31
C PHE A 515 -7.97 -9.17 -1.42
N ALA A 516 -9.09 -9.75 -0.97
CA ALA A 516 -9.13 -11.04 -0.28
C ALA A 516 -9.01 -12.20 -1.27
N ASP A 517 -7.93 -12.19 -2.06
CA ASP A 517 -7.74 -13.08 -3.18
C ASP A 517 -6.31 -13.62 -3.19
N LYS A 518 -6.20 -14.92 -2.97
CA LYS A 518 -4.93 -15.66 -2.92
C LYS A 518 -4.23 -15.82 -4.28
N ASP A 519 -4.90 -15.49 -5.39
CA ASP A 519 -4.34 -15.60 -6.73
C ASP A 519 -3.58 -14.31 -7.15
N LEU A 520 -3.55 -13.29 -6.28
CA LEU A 520 -2.61 -12.18 -6.39
C LEU A 520 -1.19 -12.62 -6.08
N SER A 521 -0.22 -12.13 -6.86
CA SER A 521 1.19 -12.50 -6.69
C SER A 521 1.82 -11.82 -5.48
N PHE A 522 1.41 -10.58 -5.14
CA PHE A 522 1.78 -9.95 -3.88
C PHE A 522 0.85 -10.39 -2.74
N ASP A 523 1.40 -10.93 -1.66
CA ASP A 523 0.63 -11.29 -0.46
C ASP A 523 0.31 -10.05 0.39
N PHE A 524 -0.92 -9.54 0.23
CA PHE A 524 -1.44 -8.40 0.98
C PHE A 524 -1.79 -8.73 2.45
N THR A 525 -1.72 -9.99 2.89
CA THR A 525 -1.93 -10.33 4.31
C THR A 525 -0.71 -10.00 5.16
N SER A 526 0.47 -9.98 4.53
CA SER A 526 1.76 -9.74 5.18
C SER A 526 2.70 -8.85 4.33
N PRO A 527 2.35 -7.59 4.03
CA PRO A 527 3.18 -6.68 3.22
C PRO A 527 4.67 -6.69 3.55
N ARG A 528 5.04 -6.60 4.84
CA ARG A 528 6.47 -6.60 5.25
C ARG A 528 7.21 -7.88 4.85
N LYS A 529 6.55 -9.04 4.95
CA LYS A 529 7.14 -10.32 4.55
C LYS A 529 7.39 -10.38 3.05
N SER A 530 6.45 -9.90 2.24
CA SER A 530 6.59 -9.82 0.78
C SER A 530 7.73 -8.87 0.40
N ILE A 531 7.81 -7.70 1.02
CA ILE A 531 8.90 -6.73 0.81
C ILE A 531 10.26 -7.33 1.17
N ALA A 532 10.35 -8.09 2.27
CA ALA A 532 11.57 -8.80 2.67
C ALA A 532 11.98 -9.84 1.63
N ALA A 533 11.04 -10.66 1.13
CA ALA A 533 11.32 -11.62 0.06
C ALA A 533 11.84 -10.93 -1.22
N GLY A 534 11.26 -9.77 -1.58
CA GLY A 534 11.75 -8.95 -2.68
C GLY A 534 13.18 -8.44 -2.47
N ALA A 535 13.52 -8.03 -1.25
CA ALA A 535 14.87 -7.55 -0.90
C ALA A 535 15.91 -8.67 -0.95
N LEU A 536 15.51 -9.90 -0.59
CA LEU A 536 16.33 -11.10 -0.70
C LEU A 536 16.44 -11.63 -2.13
N ARG A 537 15.74 -11.02 -3.09
CA ARG A 537 15.62 -11.47 -4.49
C ARG A 537 14.95 -12.85 -4.62
N GLU A 538 14.02 -13.15 -3.72
CA GLU A 538 13.26 -14.42 -3.65
C GLU A 538 11.80 -14.28 -4.13
N PHE A 539 11.37 -13.05 -4.45
CA PHE A 539 10.04 -12.78 -5.00
C PHE A 539 10.03 -12.91 -6.53
N MET A 540 9.03 -13.59 -7.07
CA MET A 540 8.80 -13.72 -8.52
C MET A 540 7.70 -12.75 -8.98
N PRO A 541 8.01 -11.71 -9.76
CA PRO A 541 7.02 -10.79 -10.30
C PRO A 541 6.34 -11.34 -11.57
N GLU A 542 5.22 -10.72 -11.92
CA GLU A 542 4.48 -10.97 -13.15
C GLU A 542 4.88 -9.99 -14.26
N GLY A 543 4.47 -10.29 -15.50
CA GLY A 543 4.64 -9.38 -16.64
C GLY A 543 6.06 -9.29 -17.21
N GLU A 544 6.94 -10.22 -16.83
CA GLU A 544 8.26 -10.38 -17.45
C GLU A 544 8.14 -10.81 -18.92
N ARG A 545 9.21 -10.57 -19.69
CA ARG A 545 9.20 -10.72 -21.17
C ARG A 545 10.13 -11.81 -21.67
N ASP A 546 10.66 -12.64 -20.78
CA ASP A 546 11.63 -13.70 -21.10
C ASP A 546 11.13 -14.64 -22.20
N LEU A 547 9.83 -14.91 -22.22
CA LEU A 547 9.17 -15.78 -23.21
C LEU A 547 9.31 -15.30 -24.66
N ILE A 548 9.44 -13.98 -24.89
CA ILE A 548 9.45 -13.37 -26.23
C ILE A 548 10.77 -12.68 -26.59
N ILE A 549 11.82 -12.90 -25.79
CA ILE A 549 13.17 -12.41 -26.09
C ILE A 549 14.14 -13.58 -26.28
N PRO A 550 15.22 -13.40 -27.06
CA PRO A 550 16.22 -14.46 -27.21
C PRO A 550 16.84 -14.86 -25.87
N ALA A 551 16.96 -16.17 -25.62
CA ALA A 551 17.73 -16.67 -24.49
C ALA A 551 19.16 -16.12 -24.55
N GLY A 552 19.53 -15.35 -23.52
CA GLY A 552 20.82 -14.69 -23.26
C GLY A 552 21.86 -14.55 -24.38
N LYS A 553 22.24 -13.30 -24.68
CA LYS A 553 23.61 -12.95 -25.08
C LYS A 553 24.38 -12.40 -23.89
#